data_AF-A0A7Y6A0N7-F1
#
_entry.id   AF-A0A7Y6A0N7-F1
#
_cell.length_a   1.000
_cell.length_b   1.000
_cell.length_c   1.000
_cell.angle_alpha   90.00
_cell.angle_beta   90.00
_cell.angle_gamma   90.00
#
_symmetry.space_group_name_H-M   'P 1'
#
loop_
_entity.id
_entity.type
_entity.pdbx_description
1 polymer ?
#
loop_
_entity_poly.entity_id
_entity_poly.type
_entity_poly.pdbx_seq_one_letter_code
_entity_poly.pdbx_strand_id
1 'polypeptide(L)' 'MTEWWLTYLGPAQVGNIRGPRKQLTPDEVARDSELQADFERVVDASGRTFLVERPATGS' A
#
# COMPACT_ATOMS: atom_id res chain seq x y z
N MET A 1 -8.33 17.27 -12.59
CA MET A 1 -8.37 18.06 -11.32
C MET A 1 -7.17 17.78 -10.40
N THR A 2 -6.52 16.62 -10.50
CA THR A 2 -5.31 16.26 -9.73
C THR A 2 -3.98 16.73 -10.35
N GLU A 3 -3.95 17.05 -11.65
CA GLU A 3 -2.71 17.43 -12.35
C GLU A 3 -2.12 18.77 -11.91
N TRP A 4 -2.96 19.75 -11.52
CA TRP A 4 -2.48 21.05 -11.03
C TRP A 4 -1.66 20.94 -9.74
N TRP A 5 -1.98 19.94 -8.90
CA TRP A 5 -1.26 19.70 -7.65
C TRP A 5 0.14 19.13 -7.88
N LEU A 6 0.38 18.43 -8.99
CA LEU A 6 1.67 17.82 -9.30
C LEU A 6 2.76 18.86 -9.58
N THR A 7 2.40 20.07 -10.02
CA THR A 7 3.36 21.17 -10.22
C THR A 7 3.97 21.65 -8.90
N TYR A 8 3.20 21.59 -7.80
CA TYR A 8 3.64 22.06 -6.48
C TYR A 8 4.14 20.94 -5.58
N LEU A 9 3.54 19.74 -5.67
CA LEU A 9 3.89 18.59 -4.82
C LEU A 9 4.92 17.67 -5.47
N GLY A 10 5.30 17.94 -6.72
CA GLY A 10 6.14 17.07 -7.52
C GLY A 10 5.41 15.80 -7.97
N PRO A 11 6.05 14.97 -8.80
CA PRO A 11 5.53 13.63 -9.07
C PRO A 11 5.36 12.87 -7.75
N ALA A 12 4.41 11.93 -7.69
CA ALA A 12 4.21 11.08 -6.51
C ALA A 12 5.54 10.38 -6.15
N GLN A 13 6.28 10.96 -5.21
CA GLN A 13 7.51 10.40 -4.71
C GLN A 13 7.14 9.40 -3.63
N VAL A 14 7.60 8.16 -3.78
CA VAL A 14 7.69 7.24 -2.66
C VAL A 14 8.62 7.93 -1.66
N GLY A 15 8.06 8.42 -0.55
CA GLY A 15 8.80 9.24 0.41
C GLY A 15 10.13 8.59 0.83
N ASN A 16 11.09 9.40 1.28
CA ASN A 16 12.43 8.92 1.63
C ASN A 16 12.36 7.71 2.58
N ILE A 17 12.73 6.52 2.10
CA ILE A 17 12.66 5.26 2.87
C ILE A 17 13.59 5.26 4.09
N ARG A 18 14.59 6.14 4.10
CA ARG A 18 15.55 6.35 5.21
C ARG A 18 15.25 7.60 6.03
N GLY A 19 14.24 8.39 5.64
CA GLY A 19 13.85 9.59 6.35
C GLY A 19 13.00 9.29 7.59
N PRO A 20 12.74 10.30 8.43
CA PRO A 20 11.80 10.17 9.53
C PRO A 20 10.44 9.70 9.01
N ARG A 21 9.99 8.53 9.47
CA ARG A 21 8.67 8.03 9.14
C ARG A 21 7.62 8.74 10.01
N LYS A 22 6.44 8.96 9.45
CA LYS A 22 5.25 9.28 10.25
C LYS A 22 5.10 8.19 11.32
N GLN A 23 4.93 8.60 12.58
CA GLN A 23 4.50 7.64 13.61
C GLN A 23 3.04 7.29 13.35
N LEU A 24 2.78 6.00 13.15
CA LEU A 24 1.42 5.51 12.94
C LEU A 24 0.68 5.46 14.27
N THR A 25 -0.61 5.79 14.24
CA THR A 25 -1.49 5.56 15.39
C THR A 25 -1.75 4.05 15.57
N PRO A 26 -2.19 3.61 16.77
CA PRO A 26 -2.56 2.21 16.97
C PRO A 26 -3.60 1.69 15.97
N ASP A 27 -4.57 2.52 15.60
CA ASP A 27 -5.60 2.17 14.63
C ASP A 27 -5.03 2.01 13.21
N GLU A 28 -4.09 2.88 12.83
CA GLU A 28 -3.39 2.77 11.55
C GLU A 28 -2.54 1.49 11.48
N VAL A 29 -1.88 1.12 12.58
CA VAL A 29 -1.12 -0.13 12.68
C VAL A 29 -2.03 -1.35 12.63
N ALA A 30 -3.17 -1.32 13.33
CA ALA A 30 -4.15 -2.39 13.33
C ALA A 30 -4.70 -2.63 11.91
N ARG A 31 -5.06 -1.55 11.21
CA ARG A 31 -5.57 -1.63 9.84
C ARG A 31 -4.50 -2.13 8.87
N ASP A 32 -3.25 -1.69 9.00
CA ASP A 32 -2.15 -2.18 8.17
C ASP A 32 -1.91 -3.68 8.39
N SER A 33 -1.98 -4.13 9.65
CA SER A 33 -1.84 -5.54 10.02
C SER A 33 -2.97 -6.41 9.43
N GLU A 34 -4.21 -5.92 9.46
CA GLU A 34 -5.38 -6.57 8.85
C GLU A 34 -5.18 -6.71 7.34
N LEU A 35 -4.78 -5.64 6.64
CA LEU A 35 -4.53 -5.67 5.20
C LEU A 35 -3.42 -6.65 4.81
N GLN A 36 -2.35 -6.75 5.61
CA GLN A 36 -1.26 -7.71 5.37
C GLN A 36 -1.70 -9.17 5.62
N ALA A 37 -2.62 -9.38 6.57
CA ALA A 37 -3.17 -10.69 6.87
C ALA A 37 -4.14 -11.14 5.77
N ASP A 38 -5.00 -10.25 5.30
CA ASP A 38 -6.14 -10.59 4.43
C ASP A 38 -5.78 -10.62 2.95
N PHE A 39 -4.69 -9.98 2.53
CA PHE A 39 -4.31 -9.92 1.11
C PHE A 39 -2.98 -10.61 0.84
N GLU A 40 -2.89 -11.26 -0.31
CA GLU A 40 -1.65 -11.79 -0.86
C GLU A 40 -1.27 -11.10 -2.17
N ARG A 41 0.04 -11.04 -2.43
CA ARG A 41 0.57 -10.39 -3.62
C ARG A 41 0.81 -11.43 -4.71
N VAL A 42 0.10 -11.31 -5.82
CA VAL A 42 0.18 -12.21 -6.98
C VAL A 42 0.75 -11.47 -8.19
N VAL A 43 1.57 -12.16 -8.98
CA VAL A 43 2.12 -11.66 -10.23
C VAL A 43 1.51 -12.43 -11.38
N ASP A 44 0.90 -11.73 -12.34
CA ASP A 44 0.31 -12.36 -13.52
C ASP A 44 1.36 -12.73 -14.57
N ALA A 45 0.94 -13.41 -15.65
CA ALA A 45 1.82 -13.79 -16.75
C ALA A 45 2.40 -12.59 -17.54
N SER A 46 1.80 -11.39 -17.40
CA SER A 46 2.31 -10.15 -17.98
C SER A 46 3.33 -9.43 -17.09
N GLY A 47 3.60 -9.97 -15.90
CA GLY A 47 4.50 -9.38 -14.89
C GLY A 47 3.85 -8.29 -14.05
N ARG A 48 2.53 -8.08 -14.16
CA ARG A 48 1.80 -7.09 -13.35
C ARG A 48 1.52 -7.67 -11.97
N THR A 49 1.71 -6.83 -10.97
CA THR A 49 1.51 -7.19 -9.56
C THR A 49 0.15 -6.74 -9.08
N PHE A 50 -0.57 -7.64 -8.42
CA PHE A 50 -1.88 -7.41 -7.82
C PHE A 50 -1.87 -7.82 -6.35
N LEU A 51 -2.72 -7.18 -5.55
CA LEU A 51 -3.11 -7.68 -4.24
C LEU A 51 -4.46 -8.35 -4.39
N VAL A 52 -4.57 -9.61 -4.00
CA VAL A 52 -5.80 -10.39 -4.03
C VAL A 52 -6.15 -10.80 -2.61
N GLU A 53 -7.44 -10.85 -2.29
CA GLU A 53 -7.90 -11.38 -1.01
C GLU A 53 -7.44 -12.83 -0.89
N ARG A 54 -6.85 -13.17 0.25
CA ARG A 54 -6.48 -14.54 0.55
C ARG A 54 -7.76 -15.37 0.58
N PRO A 55 -7.74 -16.57 -0.02
CA PRO A 55 -8.84 -17.50 0.17
C PRO A 55 -8.94 -17.82 1.67
N ALA A 56 -10.11 -17.58 2.26
CA ALA A 56 -10.39 -17.98 3.63
C ALA A 56 -10.12 -19.50 3.75
N THR A 57 -9.01 -19.87 4.38
CA THR A 57 -8.65 -21.27 4.51
C THR A 57 -9.45 -21.85 5.68
N GLY A 58 -10.66 -22.35 5.39
CA GLY A 58 -11.60 -23.03 6.31
C GLY A 58 -12.82 -22.16 6.66
N SER A 59 -14.07 -22.64 6.60
CA SER A 59 -14.62 -24.00 6.69
C SER A 59 -15.89 -24.16 5.86
#